data_AF-A0A0F9K0Q2-F1
#
_entry.id   AF-A0A0F9K0Q2-F1
#
_cell.length_a   1.000
_cell.length_b   1.000
_cell.length_c   1.000
_cell.angle_alpha   90.00
_cell.angle_beta   90.00
_cell.angle_gamma   90.00
#
_symmetry.space_group_name_H-M   'P 1'
#
loop_
_entity.id
_entity.type
_entity.pdbx_description
1 polymer ?
#
loop_
_entity_poly.entity_id
_entity_poly.type
_entity_poly.pdbx_seq_one_letter_code
_entity_poly.pdbx_strand_id
1 'polypeptide(L)'
;ISGSIASSQVSGSYTSITGVGALNAGSITSGFGDINIGTGNYFTGYAYLFVGNYNTPSGQTATIFDQSFVGPSVSGTGFQVRTWDIASMKVCAWFRSGQVLGAPTGADKGRGTLNVSGDIYKNNSAYTNPDYVFELAHDKSARKIPYGYRIRNLEEIEAYTRAWYHLPGTHYDHPMGMFDRGDWLLEKVEETFLHLIAHHYQLSDFERRFKNHDSRIARLEDENKELRELVTNLRN
;
A
#
# COMPACT_ATOMS: atom_id res chain seq x y z
N ILE A 1 64.50 -19.96 -16.82
CA ILE A 1 65.10 -18.83 -17.56
C ILE A 1 64.20 -17.64 -17.30
N SER A 2 64.67 -16.63 -16.58
CA SER A 2 64.01 -15.33 -16.48
C SER A 2 64.70 -14.37 -17.45
N GLY A 3 63.92 -13.58 -18.17
CA GLY A 3 64.43 -12.61 -19.13
C GLY A 3 63.40 -11.50 -19.31
N SER A 4 63.87 -10.27 -19.45
CA SER A 4 63.03 -9.11 -19.73
C SER A 4 62.94 -8.93 -21.24
N ILE A 5 61.74 -8.84 -21.77
CA ILE A 5 61.51 -8.47 -23.17
C ILE A 5 61.45 -6.94 -23.21
N ALA A 6 62.49 -6.30 -23.71
CA ALA A 6 62.64 -4.85 -23.63
C ALA A 6 61.60 -4.08 -24.46
N SER A 7 61.18 -4.62 -25.61
CA SER A 7 60.22 -3.96 -26.53
C SER A 7 59.78 -4.84 -27.71
N SER A 8 59.53 -6.13 -27.48
CA SER A 8 59.19 -7.07 -28.57
C SER A 8 57.73 -7.49 -28.52
N GLN A 9 57.10 -7.52 -29.70
CA GLN A 9 55.84 -8.23 -29.89
C GLN A 9 56.10 -9.72 -29.70
N VAL A 10 55.37 -10.33 -28.77
CA VAL A 10 55.38 -11.77 -28.56
C VAL A 10 54.26 -12.34 -29.43
N SER A 11 54.60 -13.00 -30.53
CA SER A 11 53.64 -13.56 -31.49
C SER A 11 53.75 -15.09 -31.57
N GLY A 12 52.62 -15.79 -31.43
CA GLY A 12 52.54 -17.25 -31.43
C GLY A 12 51.44 -17.80 -30.51
N SER A 13 51.19 -19.11 -30.57
CA SER A 13 50.31 -19.82 -29.63
C SER A 13 51.13 -20.29 -28.43
N TYR A 14 50.92 -19.67 -27.27
CA TYR A 14 51.62 -20.02 -26.04
C TYR A 14 50.67 -20.75 -25.09
N THR A 15 50.79 -22.08 -25.03
CA THR A 15 49.95 -22.92 -24.16
C THR A 15 50.57 -23.19 -22.79
N SER A 16 51.85 -22.86 -22.59
CA SER A 16 52.61 -23.14 -21.36
C SER A 16 52.86 -21.90 -20.49
N ILE A 17 52.23 -20.77 -20.79
CA ILE A 17 52.32 -19.58 -19.90
C ILE A 17 51.40 -19.83 -18.73
N THR A 18 51.98 -20.28 -17.62
CA THR A 18 51.25 -20.57 -16.36
C THR A 18 51.41 -19.46 -15.32
N GLY A 19 52.14 -18.39 -15.65
CA GLY A 19 52.33 -17.22 -14.79
C GLY A 19 52.70 -16.01 -15.63
N VAL A 20 52.06 -14.89 -15.35
CA VAL A 20 52.39 -13.57 -15.91
C VAL A 20 52.84 -12.67 -14.77
N GLY A 21 53.76 -11.74 -15.05
CA GLY A 21 54.10 -10.69 -14.08
C GLY A 21 52.94 -9.70 -13.88
N ALA A 22 53.12 -8.73 -12.98
CA ALA A 22 52.15 -7.64 -12.83
C ALA A 22 52.07 -6.82 -14.13
N LEU A 23 50.89 -6.77 -14.74
CA LEU A 23 50.61 -5.88 -15.87
C LEU A 23 50.31 -4.48 -15.34
N ASN A 24 51.35 -3.67 -15.11
CA ASN A 24 51.21 -2.34 -14.52
C ASN A 24 50.74 -1.26 -15.52
N ALA A 25 50.79 -1.55 -16.82
CA ALA A 25 50.31 -0.69 -17.91
C ALA A 25 50.10 -1.52 -19.19
N GLY A 26 49.12 -1.14 -20.01
CA GLY A 26 48.80 -1.80 -21.29
C GLY A 26 47.33 -1.66 -21.66
N SER A 27 46.99 -1.83 -22.93
CA SER A 27 45.61 -1.90 -23.40
C SER A 27 45.36 -3.23 -24.09
N ILE A 28 44.18 -3.79 -23.85
CA ILE A 28 43.69 -4.94 -24.62
C ILE A 28 42.91 -4.35 -25.80
N THR A 29 43.42 -4.55 -27.02
CA THR A 29 42.80 -4.03 -28.24
C THR A 29 41.52 -4.79 -28.59
N SER A 30 40.64 -4.19 -29.39
CA SER A 30 39.31 -4.75 -29.76
C SER A 30 39.34 -6.10 -30.50
N GLY A 31 40.50 -6.58 -30.95
CA GLY A 31 40.67 -7.89 -31.56
C GLY A 31 41.03 -9.03 -30.57
N PHE A 32 41.12 -8.74 -29.27
CA PHE A 32 41.40 -9.77 -28.27
C PHE A 32 40.13 -10.60 -27.99
N GLY A 33 40.28 -11.92 -27.92
CA GLY A 33 39.18 -12.84 -27.59
C GLY A 33 38.85 -12.85 -26.10
N ASP A 34 37.97 -13.78 -25.71
CA ASP A 34 37.58 -13.94 -24.31
C ASP A 34 38.78 -14.31 -23.42
N ILE A 35 38.88 -13.68 -22.24
CA ILE A 35 39.87 -14.02 -21.23
C ILE A 35 39.28 -15.13 -20.34
N ASN A 36 39.69 -16.37 -20.59
CA ASN A 36 39.35 -17.48 -19.70
C ASN A 36 40.31 -17.49 -18.50
N ILE A 37 39.80 -17.16 -17.31
CA ILE A 37 40.56 -17.20 -16.06
C ILE A 37 40.47 -18.54 -15.33
N GLY A 38 39.78 -19.54 -15.89
CA GLY A 38 39.56 -20.84 -15.27
C GLY A 38 38.50 -20.83 -14.16
N THR A 39 38.09 -22.02 -13.71
CA THR A 39 37.11 -22.18 -12.62
C THR A 39 37.79 -21.99 -11.26
N GLY A 40 37.24 -21.12 -10.40
CA GLY A 40 37.74 -20.91 -9.03
C GLY A 40 38.87 -19.90 -8.87
N ASN A 41 39.25 -19.18 -9.92
CA ASN A 41 40.21 -18.07 -9.83
C ASN A 41 39.46 -16.74 -9.68
N TYR A 42 39.77 -16.02 -8.60
CA TYR A 42 39.18 -14.72 -8.30
C TYR A 42 40.19 -13.61 -8.60
N PHE A 43 39.72 -12.47 -9.10
CA PHE A 43 40.51 -11.25 -9.05
C PHE A 43 40.78 -10.91 -7.59
N THR A 44 42.03 -10.97 -7.15
CA THR A 44 42.44 -10.45 -5.84
C THR A 44 42.60 -8.93 -5.95
N GLY A 45 41.48 -8.19 -5.95
CA GLY A 45 41.41 -6.71 -6.08
C GLY A 45 40.00 -6.21 -6.44
N TYR A 46 39.82 -4.88 -6.56
CA TYR A 46 38.57 -4.30 -7.09
C TYR A 46 38.50 -4.51 -8.60
N ALA A 47 37.84 -5.58 -9.04
CA ALA A 47 37.51 -5.81 -10.45
C ALA A 47 36.04 -5.46 -10.68
N TYR A 48 35.77 -4.41 -11.45
CA TYR A 48 34.43 -4.12 -11.95
C TYR A 48 34.27 -4.76 -13.33
N LEU A 49 33.67 -5.95 -13.35
CA LEU A 49 33.33 -6.65 -14.59
C LEU A 49 32.00 -6.10 -15.13
N PHE A 50 32.06 -5.26 -16.15
CA PHE A 50 30.89 -4.92 -16.96
C PHE A 50 30.68 -6.01 -18.01
N VAL A 51 29.93 -7.05 -17.68
CA VAL A 51 29.45 -8.01 -18.70
C VAL A 51 28.31 -7.35 -19.48
N GLY A 52 28.64 -6.61 -20.53
CA GLY A 52 27.69 -6.27 -21.57
C GLY A 52 27.64 -7.40 -22.59
N ASN A 53 26.79 -8.41 -22.39
CA ASN A 53 26.50 -9.39 -23.43
C ASN A 53 25.43 -8.81 -24.38
N TYR A 54 25.79 -8.57 -25.65
CA TYR A 54 24.87 -8.11 -26.69
C TYR A 54 23.94 -9.22 -27.22
N ASN A 55 24.02 -10.46 -26.71
CA ASN A 55 23.16 -11.56 -27.14
C ASN A 55 22.57 -12.31 -25.93
N THR A 56 21.33 -11.93 -25.57
CA THR A 56 20.32 -12.67 -24.78
C THR A 56 20.78 -13.95 -24.07
N PRO A 57 21.39 -13.88 -22.87
CA PRO A 57 21.53 -15.06 -22.02
C PRO A 57 20.25 -15.26 -21.21
N SER A 58 19.40 -16.21 -21.61
CA SER A 58 18.30 -16.67 -20.78
C SER A 58 18.84 -17.47 -19.59
N GLY A 59 18.55 -17.04 -18.35
CA GLY A 59 18.78 -17.83 -17.14
C GLY A 59 20.13 -17.65 -16.43
N GLN A 60 20.91 -16.61 -16.72
CA GLN A 60 22.12 -16.31 -15.93
C GLN A 60 21.81 -15.41 -14.73
N THR A 61 22.28 -15.79 -13.53
CA THR A 61 22.32 -14.92 -12.34
C THR A 61 23.64 -14.16 -12.35
N ALA A 62 23.59 -12.85 -12.60
CA ALA A 62 24.73 -11.97 -12.37
C ALA A 62 24.70 -11.50 -10.90
N THR A 63 25.61 -12.03 -10.07
CA THR A 63 25.80 -11.56 -8.70
C THR A 63 26.69 -10.31 -8.72
N ILE A 64 26.09 -9.13 -8.54
CA ILE A 64 26.80 -7.84 -8.55
C ILE A 64 27.58 -7.61 -7.24
N PHE A 65 27.23 -8.31 -6.16
CA PHE A 65 27.86 -8.18 -4.84
C PHE A 65 27.97 -9.54 -4.14
N ASP A 66 29.18 -10.10 -4.06
CA ASP A 66 29.43 -11.36 -3.35
C ASP A 66 29.79 -11.10 -1.86
N GLN A 67 28.78 -11.35 -1.04
CA GLN A 67 28.74 -11.80 0.35
C GLN A 67 30.01 -11.75 1.23
N SER A 68 30.44 -10.54 1.60
CA SER A 68 30.88 -10.17 2.97
C SER A 68 30.93 -8.65 3.16
N PHE A 69 30.20 -7.92 2.33
CA PHE A 69 30.28 -6.48 2.20
C PHE A 69 29.19 -5.83 3.05
N VAL A 70 29.56 -4.95 3.98
CA VAL A 70 28.66 -3.86 4.40
C VAL A 70 28.41 -3.10 3.10
N GLY A 71 27.22 -3.27 2.51
CA GLY A 71 26.86 -2.82 1.16
C GLY A 71 27.39 -1.43 0.81
N PRO A 72 27.62 -1.10 -0.47
CA PRO A 72 28.07 0.24 -0.84
C PRO A 72 27.13 1.27 -0.20
N SER A 73 27.67 2.15 0.64
CA SER A 73 26.96 3.37 1.00
C SER A 73 26.87 4.19 -0.29
N VAL A 74 25.74 4.09 -1.00
CA VAL A 74 25.49 4.93 -2.16
C VAL A 74 25.20 6.34 -1.63
N SER A 75 26.25 7.07 -1.30
CA SER A 75 26.19 8.43 -0.76
C SER A 75 26.08 9.49 -1.87
N GLY A 76 25.45 9.12 -2.99
CA GLY A 76 25.26 9.96 -4.18
C GLY A 76 23.78 10.06 -4.57
N THR A 77 23.49 10.77 -5.66
CA THR A 77 22.16 11.23 -6.12
C THR A 77 21.11 10.14 -6.41
N GLY A 78 21.39 8.86 -6.18
CA GLY A 78 20.41 7.77 -6.18
C GLY A 78 21.00 6.41 -6.54
N PHE A 79 20.37 5.33 -6.06
CA PHE A 79 20.55 3.96 -6.55
C PHE A 79 19.31 3.57 -7.37
N GLN A 80 19.49 3.31 -8.66
CA GLN A 80 18.40 2.90 -9.56
C GLN A 80 18.58 1.45 -9.99
N VAL A 81 17.59 0.61 -9.71
CA VAL A 81 17.48 -0.73 -10.30
C VAL A 81 16.48 -0.64 -11.45
N ARG A 82 16.98 -0.53 -12.68
CA ARG A 82 16.16 -0.56 -13.89
C ARG A 82 16.09 -1.98 -14.43
N THR A 83 14.92 -2.59 -14.41
CA THR A 83 14.66 -3.84 -15.13
C THR A 83 14.08 -3.50 -16.51
N TRP A 84 14.59 -4.14 -17.56
CA TRP A 84 13.99 -4.04 -18.89
C TRP A 84 12.68 -4.84 -18.92
N ASP A 85 11.69 -4.33 -19.64
CA ASP A 85 10.31 -4.83 -19.67
C ASP A 85 10.21 -6.23 -20.27
N ILE A 86 10.38 -7.24 -19.43
CA ILE A 86 9.88 -8.59 -19.69
C ILE A 86 8.75 -8.85 -18.69
N ALA A 87 7.62 -9.36 -19.18
CA ALA A 87 6.31 -9.42 -18.52
C ALA A 87 6.23 -10.18 -17.17
N SER A 88 7.36 -10.51 -16.54
CA SER A 88 7.43 -11.25 -15.26
C SER A 88 8.69 -10.94 -14.42
N MET A 89 9.45 -9.88 -14.74
CA MET A 89 10.59 -9.49 -13.89
C MET A 89 10.10 -8.92 -12.55
N LYS A 90 10.48 -9.57 -11.44
CA LYS A 90 10.25 -9.09 -10.07
C LYS A 90 11.56 -8.60 -9.48
N VAL A 91 11.62 -7.33 -9.08
CA VAL A 91 12.68 -6.84 -8.19
C VAL A 91 12.28 -7.17 -6.76
N CYS A 92 12.90 -8.19 -6.18
CA CYS A 92 12.69 -8.56 -4.78
C CYS A 92 13.84 -8.01 -3.94
N ALA A 93 13.53 -7.18 -2.95
CA ALA A 93 14.48 -6.73 -1.94
C ALA A 93 14.11 -7.32 -0.57
N TRP A 94 15.03 -8.06 0.05
CA TRP A 94 14.84 -8.64 1.37
C TRP A 94 15.50 -7.77 2.42
N PHE A 95 14.68 -7.14 3.27
CA PHE A 95 15.16 -6.29 4.36
C PHE A 95 15.07 -7.04 5.68
N ARG A 96 16.18 -7.09 6.43
CA ARG A 96 16.20 -7.70 7.78
C ARG A 96 15.62 -6.77 8.85
N SER A 97 15.67 -5.46 8.61
CA SER A 97 15.19 -4.38 9.48
C SER A 97 14.15 -3.50 8.76
N GLY A 98 13.68 -2.43 9.41
CA GLY A 98 12.73 -1.49 8.81
C GLY A 98 13.35 -0.73 7.64
N GLN A 99 12.50 -0.09 6.85
CA GLN A 99 12.92 0.75 5.74
C GLN A 99 12.56 2.21 6.01
N VAL A 100 13.47 3.11 5.64
CA VAL A 100 13.32 4.56 5.80
C VAL A 100 13.38 5.17 4.40
N LEU A 101 12.32 5.90 4.00
CA LEU A 101 12.20 6.50 2.68
C LEU A 101 12.01 8.02 2.80
N GLY A 102 12.86 8.79 2.11
CA GLY A 102 12.90 10.25 2.17
C GLY A 102 13.69 10.77 3.38
N ALA A 103 13.27 11.89 3.96
CA ALA A 103 13.85 12.47 5.17
C ALA A 103 12.90 12.40 6.38
N PRO A 104 12.41 11.21 6.76
CA PRO A 104 11.40 11.10 7.81
C PRO A 104 12.02 11.36 9.18
N THR A 105 11.24 11.96 10.06
CA THR A 105 11.65 12.13 11.44
C THR A 105 11.56 10.79 12.18
N GLY A 106 12.48 10.57 13.12
CA GLY A 106 12.40 9.43 14.04
C GLY A 106 13.05 8.11 13.59
N ALA A 107 13.94 8.12 12.59
CA ALA A 107 14.82 7.01 12.22
C ALA A 107 14.11 5.67 11.89
N ASP A 108 14.88 4.58 11.73
CA ASP A 108 14.35 3.22 11.56
C ASP A 108 13.48 2.83 12.77
N LYS A 109 12.26 2.36 12.51
CA LYS A 109 11.29 1.95 13.54
C LYS A 109 11.37 0.46 13.90
N GLY A 110 12.33 -0.26 13.31
CA GLY A 110 12.54 -1.68 13.54
C GLY A 110 11.91 -2.56 12.47
N ARG A 111 12.03 -3.87 12.67
CA ARG A 111 11.68 -4.90 11.68
C ARG A 111 10.21 -4.79 11.25
N GLY A 112 9.96 -4.89 9.95
CA GLY A 112 8.61 -4.86 9.38
C GLY A 112 7.98 -3.47 9.26
N THR A 113 8.74 -2.40 9.53
CA THR A 113 8.24 -1.03 9.41
C THR A 113 8.66 -0.37 8.09
N LEU A 114 7.80 0.53 7.61
CA LEU A 114 8.08 1.46 6.52
C LEU A 114 7.90 2.88 7.07
N ASN A 115 9.01 3.60 7.28
CA ASN A 115 9.00 5.00 7.71
C ASN A 115 9.20 5.92 6.50
N VAL A 116 8.15 6.63 6.10
CA VAL A 116 8.13 7.51 4.92
C VAL A 116 7.95 8.96 5.35
N SER A 117 8.65 9.90 4.71
CA SER A 117 8.47 11.35 4.98
C SER A 117 7.37 11.99 4.15
N GLY A 118 6.96 11.34 3.07
CA GLY A 118 5.87 11.76 2.19
C GLY A 118 4.82 10.66 2.07
N ASP A 119 4.02 10.72 1.02
CA ASP A 119 2.91 9.79 0.83
C ASP A 119 3.34 8.43 0.27
N ILE A 120 2.49 7.43 0.54
CA ILE A 120 2.53 6.13 -0.14
C ILE A 120 1.59 6.22 -1.34
N TYR A 121 2.14 6.40 -2.54
CA TYR A 121 1.38 6.54 -3.76
C TYR A 121 1.19 5.21 -4.50
N LYS A 122 -0.06 4.72 -4.56
CA LYS A 122 -0.42 3.46 -5.24
C LYS A 122 -0.96 3.69 -6.66
N ASN A 123 -0.18 4.32 -7.54
CA ASN A 123 -0.51 4.53 -8.97
C ASN A 123 -1.99 4.89 -9.26
N ASN A 124 -2.50 5.95 -8.63
CA ASN A 124 -3.91 6.39 -8.73
C ASN A 124 -4.99 5.35 -8.29
N SER A 125 -4.60 4.32 -7.54
CA SER A 125 -5.49 3.23 -7.09
C SER A 125 -5.43 3.01 -5.57
N ALA A 126 -4.98 4.02 -4.82
CA ALA A 126 -4.85 3.94 -3.37
C ALA A 126 -6.21 3.87 -2.65
N TYR A 127 -7.27 4.41 -3.26
CA TYR A 127 -8.62 4.41 -2.72
C TYR A 127 -9.61 4.12 -3.84
N THR A 128 -10.59 3.25 -3.56
CA THR A 128 -11.75 3.05 -4.42
C THR A 128 -12.99 3.37 -3.60
N ASN A 129 -13.62 4.53 -3.83
CA ASN A 129 -14.81 4.91 -3.06
C ASN A 129 -15.91 3.85 -3.24
N PRO A 130 -16.47 3.29 -2.16
CA PRO A 130 -17.56 2.34 -2.24
C PRO A 130 -18.88 3.09 -2.51
N ASP A 131 -19.06 3.62 -3.73
CA ASP A 131 -20.27 4.39 -4.10
C ASP A 131 -21.58 3.60 -3.93
N TYR A 132 -21.48 2.27 -3.86
CA TYR A 132 -22.63 1.37 -3.86
C TYR A 132 -23.52 1.48 -2.61
N VAL A 133 -23.03 2.03 -1.48
CA VAL A 133 -23.84 2.17 -0.24
C VAL A 133 -24.91 3.24 -0.42
N PHE A 134 -24.51 4.44 -0.83
CA PHE A 134 -25.44 5.51 -1.15
C PHE A 134 -26.24 5.24 -2.42
N GLU A 135 -25.63 4.63 -3.44
CA GLU A 135 -26.38 4.17 -4.61
C GLU A 135 -27.52 3.28 -4.16
N LEU A 136 -27.28 2.22 -3.38
CA LEU A 136 -28.35 1.31 -2.93
C LEU A 136 -29.45 2.02 -2.10
N ALA A 137 -29.08 3.04 -1.33
CA ALA A 137 -30.02 3.79 -0.50
C ALA A 137 -30.93 4.74 -1.28
N HIS A 138 -30.43 5.33 -2.38
CA HIS A 138 -31.12 6.39 -3.12
C HIS A 138 -31.56 5.97 -4.54
N ASP A 139 -30.91 4.97 -5.12
CA ASP A 139 -31.17 4.41 -6.45
C ASP A 139 -31.22 2.86 -6.39
N LYS A 140 -32.14 2.25 -7.13
CA LYS A 140 -32.22 0.79 -7.20
C LYS A 140 -31.22 0.18 -8.19
N SER A 141 -30.45 1.00 -8.92
CA SER A 141 -29.53 0.58 -9.98
C SER A 141 -28.05 0.60 -9.59
N ALA A 142 -27.73 0.31 -8.33
CA ALA A 142 -26.35 0.29 -7.86
C ALA A 142 -25.46 -0.66 -8.67
N ARG A 143 -24.33 -0.14 -9.18
CA ARG A 143 -23.60 -0.76 -10.29
C ARG A 143 -22.50 -1.74 -9.84
N LYS A 144 -22.15 -1.74 -8.55
CA LYS A 144 -21.04 -2.54 -7.98
C LYS A 144 -21.30 -2.97 -6.53
N ILE A 145 -22.44 -3.60 -6.25
CA ILE A 145 -22.74 -4.12 -4.90
C ILE A 145 -21.97 -5.43 -4.66
N PRO A 146 -21.19 -5.55 -3.57
CA PRO A 146 -20.59 -6.83 -3.18
C PRO A 146 -21.63 -7.92 -2.97
N TYR A 147 -21.31 -9.17 -3.32
CA TYR A 147 -22.25 -10.28 -3.17
C TYR A 147 -22.72 -10.43 -1.72
N GLY A 148 -24.04 -10.44 -1.51
CA GLY A 148 -24.64 -10.58 -0.19
C GLY A 148 -24.63 -9.31 0.67
N TYR A 149 -24.15 -8.18 0.16
CA TYR A 149 -24.26 -6.90 0.84
C TYR A 149 -25.72 -6.44 0.90
N ARG A 150 -26.11 -5.93 2.06
CA ARG A 150 -27.35 -5.21 2.28
C ARG A 150 -27.16 -4.25 3.45
N ILE A 151 -27.85 -3.11 3.38
CA ILE A 151 -27.96 -2.20 4.53
C ILE A 151 -28.74 -2.95 5.62
N ARG A 152 -28.12 -3.08 6.80
CA ARG A 152 -28.74 -3.67 7.99
C ARG A 152 -29.38 -2.58 8.83
N ASN A 153 -30.43 -2.91 9.57
CA ASN A 153 -30.95 -1.96 10.56
C ASN A 153 -30.07 -1.98 11.83
N LEU A 154 -30.23 -0.98 12.71
CA LEU A 154 -29.40 -0.86 13.90
C LEU A 154 -29.57 -2.02 14.89
N GLU A 155 -30.76 -2.63 14.97
CA GLU A 155 -31.01 -3.80 15.83
C GLU A 155 -30.22 -5.02 15.34
N GLU A 156 -30.19 -5.25 14.02
CA GLU A 156 -29.37 -6.30 13.40
C GLU A 156 -27.87 -6.04 13.59
N ILE A 157 -27.43 -4.78 13.48
CA ILE A 157 -26.04 -4.39 13.71
C ILE A 157 -25.65 -4.60 15.16
N GLU A 158 -26.50 -4.23 16.11
CA GLU A 158 -26.27 -4.45 17.54
C GLU A 158 -26.18 -5.96 17.85
N ALA A 159 -27.13 -6.75 17.36
CA ALA A 159 -27.12 -8.20 17.53
C ALA A 159 -25.84 -8.82 16.95
N TYR A 160 -25.40 -8.36 15.78
CA TYR A 160 -24.18 -8.84 15.13
C TYR A 160 -22.93 -8.47 15.92
N THR A 161 -22.77 -7.20 16.29
CA THR A 161 -21.59 -6.72 17.03
C THR A 161 -21.49 -7.35 18.41
N ARG A 162 -22.62 -7.64 19.06
CA ARG A 162 -22.67 -8.39 20.33
C ARG A 162 -22.21 -9.85 20.17
N ALA A 163 -22.54 -10.48 19.04
CA ALA A 163 -22.18 -11.87 18.79
C ALA A 163 -20.73 -12.03 18.31
N TRP A 164 -20.22 -11.10 17.50
CA TRP A 164 -18.97 -11.27 16.75
C TRP A 164 -17.86 -10.27 17.12
N TYR A 165 -18.16 -9.23 17.89
CA TYR A 165 -17.20 -8.20 18.35
C TYR A 165 -16.53 -7.39 17.23
N HIS A 166 -17.16 -7.30 16.05
CA HIS A 166 -16.76 -6.43 14.96
C HIS A 166 -17.97 -6.06 14.10
N LEU A 167 -17.80 -5.10 13.18
CA LEU A 167 -18.86 -4.69 12.26
C LEU A 167 -19.11 -5.77 11.19
N PRO A 168 -20.34 -5.89 10.66
CA PRO A 168 -20.62 -6.78 9.55
C PRO A 168 -19.69 -6.52 8.36
N GLY A 169 -19.04 -7.55 7.85
CA GLY A 169 -18.10 -7.44 6.72
C GLY A 169 -16.64 -7.17 7.11
N THR A 170 -16.34 -6.76 8.35
CA THR A 170 -14.97 -6.41 8.78
C THR A 170 -14.26 -7.54 9.55
N HIS A 171 -14.34 -8.77 9.05
CA HIS A 171 -13.89 -9.95 9.79
C HIS A 171 -12.35 -10.07 9.88
N TYR A 172 -11.84 -10.69 10.95
CA TYR A 172 -10.40 -10.82 11.19
C TYR A 172 -9.71 -11.87 10.31
N ASP A 173 -10.45 -12.88 9.80
CA ASP A 173 -9.90 -13.94 8.94
C ASP A 173 -9.48 -13.49 7.54
N HIS A 174 -9.74 -12.23 7.19
CA HIS A 174 -9.38 -11.65 5.90
C HIS A 174 -8.30 -10.58 6.11
N PRO A 175 -7.01 -10.98 6.26
CA PRO A 175 -5.92 -10.03 6.36
C PRO A 175 -5.78 -9.28 5.04
N MET A 176 -5.99 -7.97 5.10
CA MET A 176 -5.88 -7.08 3.94
C MET A 176 -4.89 -5.93 4.20
N GLY A 177 -4.34 -5.39 3.11
CA GLY A 177 -3.51 -4.20 3.16
C GLY A 177 -4.27 -2.99 3.68
N MET A 178 -3.56 -1.96 4.14
CA MET A 178 -4.20 -0.78 4.74
C MET A 178 -5.11 -0.03 3.76
N PHE A 179 -4.78 -0.03 2.47
CA PHE A 179 -5.60 0.62 1.43
C PHE A 179 -6.89 -0.17 1.15
N ASP A 180 -6.81 -1.49 1.05
CA ASP A 180 -7.98 -2.34 0.85
C ASP A 180 -8.93 -2.31 2.06
N ARG A 181 -8.39 -2.13 3.28
CA ARG A 181 -9.23 -1.87 4.47
C ARG A 181 -9.87 -0.47 4.48
N GLY A 182 -9.28 0.49 3.78
CA GLY A 182 -9.82 1.84 3.66
C GLY A 182 -11.20 1.85 3.01
N ASP A 183 -11.40 1.01 2.00
CA ASP A 183 -12.68 0.87 1.30
C ASP A 183 -13.78 0.36 2.27
N TRP A 184 -13.47 -0.60 3.15
CA TRP A 184 -14.41 -1.05 4.20
C TRP A 184 -14.71 0.04 5.23
N LEU A 185 -13.71 0.80 5.66
CA LEU A 185 -13.94 1.90 6.60
C LEU A 185 -14.93 2.90 6.00
N LEU A 186 -14.77 3.21 4.72
CA LEU A 186 -15.60 4.18 4.03
C LEU A 186 -17.04 3.67 3.86
N GLU A 187 -17.22 2.39 3.52
CA GLU A 187 -18.53 1.73 3.53
C GLU A 187 -19.26 1.93 4.86
N LYS A 188 -18.56 1.74 5.99
CA LYS A 188 -19.16 1.90 7.34
C LYS A 188 -19.45 3.34 7.70
N VAL A 189 -18.64 4.28 7.22
CA VAL A 189 -18.94 5.70 7.35
C VAL A 189 -20.22 6.04 6.59
N GLU A 190 -20.37 5.57 5.35
CA GLU A 190 -21.57 5.79 4.53
C GLU A 190 -22.83 5.16 5.18
N GLU A 191 -22.75 3.91 5.66
CA GLU A 191 -23.84 3.26 6.42
C GLU A 191 -24.24 4.08 7.67
N THR A 192 -23.25 4.61 8.40
CA THR A 192 -23.49 5.42 9.60
C THR A 192 -24.22 6.72 9.27
N PHE A 193 -23.84 7.40 8.19
CA PHE A 193 -24.52 8.62 7.76
C PHE A 193 -25.98 8.35 7.35
N LEU A 194 -26.27 7.22 6.71
CA LEU A 194 -27.66 6.84 6.39
C LEU A 194 -28.51 6.67 7.64
N HIS A 195 -27.98 6.00 8.67
CA HIS A 195 -28.68 5.87 9.95
C HIS A 195 -28.87 7.22 10.66
N LEU A 196 -27.86 8.09 10.62
CA LEU A 196 -27.94 9.42 11.21
C LEU A 196 -29.03 10.27 10.53
N ILE A 197 -29.09 10.25 9.20
CA ILE A 197 -30.12 10.95 8.42
C ILE A 197 -31.51 10.39 8.76
N ALA A 198 -31.66 9.08 8.85
CA ALA A 198 -32.92 8.44 9.23
C ALA A 198 -33.38 8.87 10.64
N HIS A 199 -32.46 8.88 11.62
CA HIS A 199 -32.76 9.37 12.97
C HIS A 199 -33.13 10.86 13.00
N HIS A 200 -32.49 11.69 12.19
CA HIS A 200 -32.83 13.11 12.08
C HIS A 200 -34.28 13.29 11.63
N TYR A 201 -34.72 12.55 10.60
CA TYR A 201 -36.12 12.61 10.15
C TYR A 201 -37.10 12.12 11.21
N GLN A 202 -36.78 11.06 11.95
CA GLN A 202 -37.62 10.56 13.04
C GLN A 202 -37.76 11.60 14.17
N LEU A 203 -36.67 12.26 14.55
CA LEU A 203 -36.67 13.31 15.57
C LEU A 203 -37.50 14.52 15.12
N SER A 204 -37.35 14.98 13.89
CA SER A 204 -38.16 16.09 13.36
C SER A 204 -39.65 15.77 13.34
N ASP A 205 -40.03 14.53 13.01
CA ASP A 205 -41.43 14.11 13.07
C ASP A 205 -41.95 14.02 14.52
N PHE A 206 -41.13 13.52 15.45
CA PHE A 206 -41.45 13.52 16.88
C PHE A 206 -41.71 14.96 17.36
N GLU A 207 -40.78 15.89 17.13
CA GLU A 207 -40.93 17.31 17.48
C GLU A 207 -42.22 17.93 16.92
N ARG A 208 -42.57 17.62 15.66
CA ARG A 208 -43.82 18.07 15.05
C ARG A 208 -45.05 17.54 15.77
N ARG A 209 -45.05 16.26 16.18
CA ARG A 209 -46.15 15.65 16.95
C ARG A 209 -46.27 16.26 18.33
N PHE A 210 -45.17 16.54 19.02
CA PHE A 210 -45.19 17.23 20.32
C PHE A 210 -45.83 18.61 20.22
N LYS A 211 -45.41 19.44 19.25
CA LYS A 211 -46.02 20.77 19.04
C LYS A 211 -47.53 20.70 18.78
N ASN A 212 -47.99 19.67 18.06
CA ASN A 212 -49.42 19.44 17.82
C ASN A 212 -50.13 19.06 19.12
N HIS A 213 -49.57 18.13 19.90
CA HIS A 213 -50.13 17.74 21.19
C HIS A 213 -50.22 18.92 22.17
N ASP A 214 -49.17 19.74 22.28
CA ASP A 214 -49.17 20.95 23.12
C ASP A 214 -50.28 21.92 22.70
N SER A 215 -50.44 22.14 21.38
CA SER A 215 -51.51 22.98 20.83
C SER A 215 -52.91 22.43 21.14
N ARG A 216 -53.07 21.10 21.15
CA ARG A 216 -54.33 20.44 21.49
C ARG A 216 -54.65 20.54 22.97
N ILE A 217 -53.63 20.39 23.84
CA ILE A 217 -53.79 20.54 25.28
C ILE A 217 -54.22 21.96 25.62
N ALA A 218 -53.56 22.98 25.05
CA ALA A 218 -53.94 24.38 25.26
C ALA A 218 -55.41 24.65 24.88
N ARG A 219 -55.86 24.15 23.73
CA ARG A 219 -57.28 24.29 23.32
C ARG A 219 -58.24 23.61 24.29
N LEU A 220 -57.92 22.40 24.74
CA LEU A 220 -58.76 21.67 25.70
C LEU A 220 -58.80 22.36 27.06
N GLU A 221 -57.71 22.98 27.49
CA GLU A 221 -57.66 23.78 28.71
C GLU A 221 -58.55 25.03 28.60
N ASP A 222 -58.52 25.72 27.46
CA ASP A 222 -59.41 26.86 27.17
C ASP A 222 -60.88 26.44 27.12
N GLU A 223 -61.22 25.36 26.39
CA GLU A 223 -62.58 24.81 26.32
C GLU A 223 -63.11 24.41 27.72
N ASN A 224 -62.27 23.76 28.54
CA ASN A 224 -62.65 23.40 29.90
C ASN A 224 -62.86 24.62 30.80
N LYS A 225 -62.09 25.70 30.59
CA LYS A 225 -62.26 26.97 31.31
C LYS A 225 -63.60 27.62 30.95
N GLU A 226 -63.91 27.73 29.65
CA GLU A 226 -65.19 28.27 29.17
C GLU A 226 -66.39 27.47 29.71
N LEU A 227 -66.30 26.13 29.66
CA LEU A 227 -67.34 25.26 30.22
C LEU A 227 -67.55 25.48 31.73
N ARG A 228 -66.47 25.67 32.50
CA ARG A 228 -66.56 25.97 33.93
C ARG A 228 -67.23 27.32 34.19
N GLU A 229 -66.94 28.34 33.38
CA GLU A 229 -67.58 29.64 33.47
C GLU A 229 -69.09 29.55 33.14
N LEU A 230 -69.46 28.83 32.08
CA LEU A 230 -70.86 28.57 31.72
C LEU A 230 -71.63 27.84 32.83
N VAL A 231 -71.05 26.78 33.40
CA VAL A 231 -71.67 26.03 34.51
C VAL A 231 -71.85 26.91 35.74
N THR A 232 -70.89 27.80 36.01
CA THR A 232 -70.99 28.75 37.13
C THR A 232 -72.14 29.74 36.91
N ASN A 233 -72.28 30.28 35.69
CA ASN A 233 -73.36 31.21 35.34
C ASN A 233 -74.76 30.57 35.39
N LEU A 234 -74.89 29.28 35.05
CA LEU A 234 -76.17 28.55 35.14
C LEU A 234 -76.60 28.20 36.57
N ARG A 235 -75.65 28.22 37.53
CA ARG A 235 -75.92 27.93 38.94
C ARG A 235 -76.32 29.16 39.76
N ASN A 236 -76.15 30.36 39.20
CA ASN A 236 -76.55 31.64 39.79
C ASN A 236 -77.88 32.12 39.19
#